data_AF-A0A7S0L4R6-F1
#
_entry.id   AF-A0A7S0L4R6-F1
#
_cell.length_a   1.000
_cell.length_b   1.000
_cell.length_c   1.000
_cell.angle_alpha   90.00
_cell.angle_beta   90.00
_cell.angle_gamma   90.00
#
_symmetry.space_group_name_H-M   'P 1'
#
loop_
_entity.id
_entity.type
_entity.pdbx_description
1 polymer ?
#
loop_
_entity_poly.entity_id
_entity_poly.type
_entity_poly.pdbx_seq_one_letter_code
_entity_poly.pdbx_strand_id
1 'polypeptide(L)'
;AKASGTTWWCDAASLEAAASAPRCAVELALRILLQHASGGDPDIERRVSGVEWWVQHRAPDMPKGFHFDVDQERQKRQATMRSPSLSSILFLSNAGGPTLVLE
;
A
#
# COMPACT_ATOMS: atom_id res chain seq x y z
N ALA A 1 5.57 -22.33 2.84
CA ALA A 1 4.16 -21.90 2.82
C ALA A 1 4.08 -20.49 2.21
N LYS A 2 3.15 -20.21 1.29
CA LYS A 2 2.86 -18.82 0.89
C LYS A 2 2.37 -18.10 2.15
N ALA A 3 3.07 -17.08 2.62
CA ALA A 3 2.51 -16.18 3.61
C ALA A 3 1.28 -15.54 2.97
N SER A 4 0.08 -15.98 3.35
CA SER A 4 -1.17 -15.32 2.96
C SER A 4 -1.26 -14.04 3.79
N GLY A 5 -0.52 -13.01 3.37
CA GLY A 5 -0.78 -11.67 3.86
C GLY A 5 -2.19 -11.30 3.43
N THR A 6 -3.06 -11.03 4.39
CA THR A 6 -4.31 -10.34 4.10
C THR A 6 -3.96 -9.02 3.45
N THR A 7 -4.63 -8.70 2.35
CA THR A 7 -4.54 -7.41 1.67
C THR A 7 -5.78 -6.62 2.04
N TRP A 8 -5.59 -5.33 2.35
CA TRP A 8 -6.67 -4.43 2.71
C TRP A 8 -6.75 -3.28 1.72
N TRP A 9 -7.97 -2.88 1.39
CA TRP A 9 -8.26 -1.74 0.53
C TRP A 9 -9.01 -0.67 1.33
N CYS A 10 -8.62 0.58 1.16
CA CYS A 10 -9.37 1.74 1.64
C CYS A 10 -9.67 2.64 0.44
N ASP A 11 -10.95 2.83 0.10
CA ASP A 11 -11.33 3.73 -0.99
C ASP A 11 -11.19 5.22 -0.61
N ALA A 12 -11.18 6.08 -1.62
CA ALA A 12 -11.02 7.52 -1.46
C ALA A 12 -12.06 8.13 -0.51
N ALA A 13 -13.33 7.72 -0.64
CA ALA A 13 -14.42 8.23 0.18
C ALA A 13 -14.22 7.88 1.66
N SER A 14 -13.69 6.69 1.94
CA SER A 14 -13.35 6.24 3.30
C SER A 14 -12.14 6.99 3.86
N LEU A 15 -11.15 7.34 3.02
CA LEU A 15 -10.02 8.18 3.42
C LEU A 15 -10.47 9.61 3.77
N GLU A 16 -11.37 10.19 2.98
CA GLU A 16 -11.96 11.51 3.23
C GLU A 16 -12.87 11.52 4.47
N ALA A 17 -13.75 10.52 4.63
CA ALA A 17 -14.63 10.40 5.80
C ALA A 17 -13.84 10.17 7.10
N ALA A 18 -12.66 9.55 7.01
CA ALA A 18 -11.73 9.40 8.12
C ALA A 18 -10.98 10.69 8.49
N ALA A 19 -11.36 11.87 7.94
CA ALA A 19 -10.77 13.18 8.24
C ALA A 19 -10.73 13.58 9.73
N SER A 20 -11.38 12.82 10.62
CA SER A 20 -11.04 12.81 12.05
C SER A 20 -9.57 12.44 12.30
N ALA A 21 -9.08 12.56 13.55
CA ALA A 21 -7.74 12.06 13.89
C ALA A 21 -7.59 10.56 13.51
N PRO A 22 -6.43 10.11 13.00
CA PRO A 22 -6.23 8.72 12.62
C PRO A 22 -6.39 7.82 13.85
N ARG A 23 -7.15 6.73 13.69
CA ARG A 23 -7.51 5.78 14.76
C ARG A 23 -6.39 4.79 15.05
N CYS A 24 -5.48 4.60 14.10
CA CYS A 24 -4.35 3.68 14.22
C CYS A 24 -3.14 4.15 13.39
N ALA A 25 -1.99 3.51 13.60
CA ALA A 25 -0.74 3.84 12.90
C ALA A 25 -0.83 3.63 11.38
N VAL A 26 -1.62 2.65 10.92
CA VAL A 26 -1.83 2.42 9.49
C VAL A 26 -2.54 3.60 8.85
N GLU A 27 -3.63 4.09 9.45
CA GLU A 27 -4.35 5.26 8.93
C GLU A 27 -3.46 6.50 8.88
N LEU A 28 -2.61 6.71 9.89
CA LEU A 28 -1.62 7.78 9.86
C LEU A 28 -0.63 7.60 8.69
N ALA A 29 -0.10 6.39 8.49
CA ALA A 29 0.82 6.10 7.40
C ALA A 29 0.17 6.31 6.01
N LEU A 30 -1.09 5.90 5.84
CA LEU A 30 -1.84 6.12 4.60
C LEU A 30 -2.02 7.62 4.31
N ARG A 31 -2.33 8.42 5.34
CA ARG A 31 -2.45 9.89 5.19
C ARG A 31 -1.13 10.55 4.83
N ILE A 32 -0.03 10.16 5.47
CA ILE A 32 1.31 10.68 5.14
C ILE A 32 1.68 10.32 3.69
N LEU A 33 1.42 9.07 3.28
CA LEU A 33 1.69 8.63 1.90
C LEU A 33 0.84 9.38 0.89
N LEU A 34 -0.45 9.59 1.19
CA LEU A 34 -1.37 10.34 0.33
C LEU A 34 -0.91 11.79 0.14
N GLN A 35 -0.57 12.46 1.25
CA GLN A 35 -0.04 13.83 1.22
C GLN A 35 1.27 13.90 0.41
N HIS A 36 2.13 12.90 0.54
CA HIS A 36 3.37 12.82 -0.24
C HIS A 36 3.09 12.60 -1.74
N ALA A 37 2.18 11.69 -2.07
CA ALA A 37 1.78 11.38 -3.43
C ALA A 37 1.12 12.56 -4.15
N SER A 38 0.36 13.37 -3.41
CA SER A 38 -0.30 14.55 -3.94
C SER A 38 0.59 15.80 -3.94
N GLY A 39 1.76 15.76 -3.30
CA GLY A 39 2.53 16.98 -3.04
C GLY A 39 1.79 17.99 -2.15
N GLY A 40 0.77 17.53 -1.41
CA GLY A 40 -0.16 18.38 -0.68
C GLY A 40 -1.23 19.07 -1.53
N ASP A 41 -1.36 18.73 -2.82
CA ASP A 41 -2.39 19.28 -3.70
C ASP A 41 -3.75 18.57 -3.50
N PRO A 42 -4.79 19.27 -3.02
CA PRO A 42 -6.11 18.67 -2.79
C PRO A 42 -6.83 18.18 -4.06
N ASP A 43 -6.53 18.75 -5.24
CA ASP A 43 -7.11 18.28 -6.50
C ASP A 43 -6.49 16.95 -6.93
N ILE A 44 -5.19 16.74 -6.66
CA ILE A 44 -4.51 15.46 -6.91
C ILE A 44 -4.99 14.42 -5.90
N GLU A 45 -5.12 14.80 -4.63
CA GLU A 45 -5.62 13.93 -3.56
C GLU A 45 -7.01 13.37 -3.89
N ARG A 46 -7.95 14.23 -4.33
CA ARG A 46 -9.29 13.82 -4.78
C ARG A 46 -9.31 12.86 -5.97
N ARG A 47 -8.21 12.74 -6.73
CA ARG A 47 -8.09 11.81 -7.87
C ARG A 47 -7.55 10.44 -7.46
N VAL A 48 -7.06 10.29 -6.23
CA VAL A 48 -6.61 9.00 -5.71
C VAL A 48 -7.84 8.13 -5.48
N SER A 49 -7.90 6.96 -6.14
CA SER A 49 -9.07 6.07 -6.06
C SER A 49 -9.15 5.31 -4.72
N GLY A 50 -8.04 5.24 -4.00
CA GLY A 50 -7.89 4.53 -2.74
C GLY A 50 -6.45 4.08 -2.53
N VAL A 51 -6.21 3.37 -1.43
CA VAL A 51 -4.91 2.81 -1.09
C VAL A 51 -5.08 1.34 -0.71
N GLU A 52 -4.21 0.50 -1.27
CA GLU A 52 -4.05 -0.89 -0.87
C GLU A 52 -2.86 -1.01 0.08
N TRP A 53 -2.99 -1.81 1.13
CA TRP A 53 -1.88 -2.11 2.03
C TRP A 53 -1.92 -3.55 2.54
N TRP A 54 -0.76 -4.02 2.99
CA TRP A 54 -0.60 -5.32 3.65
C TRP A 54 0.59 -5.26 4.62
N VAL A 55 0.63 -6.18 5.58
CA VAL A 55 1.79 -6.39 6.46
C VAL A 55 2.34 -7.78 6.19
N GLN A 56 3.65 -7.90 5.99
CA GLN A 56 4.30 -9.19 5.79
C GLN A 56 5.35 -9.43 6.87
N HIS A 57 5.25 -10.58 7.52
CA HIS A 57 6.35 -11.17 8.26
C HIS A 57 6.90 -12.33 7.43
N ARG A 58 8.16 -12.25 7.02
CA ARG A 58 8.82 -13.25 6.18
C ARG A 58 10.03 -13.82 6.87
N ALA A 59 10.22 -15.13 6.73
CA ALA A 59 11.44 -15.79 7.16
C ALA A 59 12.62 -15.37 6.26
N PRO A 60 13.86 -15.29 6.79
CA PRO A 60 15.04 -14.87 6.03
C PRO A 60 15.33 -15.71 4.78
N ASP A 61 14.96 -16.98 4.79
CA ASP A 61 15.15 -17.94 3.69
C ASP A 61 14.03 -17.92 2.64
N MET A 62 13.00 -17.09 2.82
CA MET A 62 11.82 -17.01 1.95
C MET A 62 11.54 -15.57 1.48
N PRO A 63 12.48 -14.94 0.74
CA PRO A 63 12.33 -13.56 0.28
C PRO A 63 11.13 -13.39 -0.68
N LYS A 64 10.64 -12.16 -0.81
CA LYS A 64 9.65 -11.83 -1.86
C LYS A 64 10.38 -11.86 -3.21
N GLY A 65 9.90 -12.68 -4.13
CA GLY A 65 10.43 -12.72 -5.49
C GLY A 65 10.09 -11.43 -6.25
N PHE A 66 10.75 -11.22 -7.39
CA PHE A 66 10.43 -10.13 -8.29
C PHE A 66 8.97 -10.20 -8.75
N HIS A 67 8.30 -9.05 -8.72
CA HIS A 67 6.91 -8.89 -9.13
C HIS A 67 6.62 -7.40 -9.35
N PHE A 68 5.53 -7.12 -10.05
CA PHE A 68 4.92 -5.79 -10.07
C PHE A 68 3.85 -5.70 -8.99
N ASP A 69 3.80 -4.57 -8.30
CA ASP A 69 2.64 -4.26 -7.47
C ASP A 69 1.41 -4.04 -8.36
N VAL A 70 0.29 -4.61 -7.94
CA VAL A 70 -1.01 -4.54 -8.60
C VAL A 70 -2.08 -4.50 -7.54
N ASP A 71 -3.19 -3.80 -7.83
CA ASP A 71 -4.44 -3.93 -7.06
C ASP A 71 -4.90 -5.39 -7.12
N GLN A 72 -4.64 -6.12 -6.04
CA GLN A 72 -4.82 -7.57 -6.01
C GLN A 72 -6.30 -7.93 -5.98
N GLU A 73 -7.12 -7.14 -5.30
CA GLU A 73 -8.56 -7.39 -5.24
C GLU A 73 -9.22 -7.18 -6.60
N ARG A 74 -8.84 -6.12 -7.31
CA ARG A 74 -9.31 -5.89 -8.68
C ARG A 74 -8.81 -6.95 -9.65
N GLN A 75 -7.54 -7.33 -9.56
CA GLN A 75 -6.99 -8.40 -10.41
C GLN A 75 -7.77 -9.71 -10.20
N LYS A 76 -8.02 -10.12 -8.96
CA LYS A 76 -8.76 -11.35 -8.64
C LYS A 76 -10.20 -11.30 -9.16
N ARG A 77 -10.90 -10.17 -8.99
CA ARG A 77 -12.34 -10.07 -9.29
C ARG A 77 -12.64 -9.76 -10.75
N GLN A 78 -11.78 -9.00 -11.42
CA GLN A 78 -12.04 -8.43 -12.75
C GLN A 78 -11.02 -8.88 -13.81
N ALA A 79 -10.02 -9.68 -13.44
CA ALA A 79 -8.91 -10.06 -14.33
C ALA A 79 -8.19 -8.85 -14.96
N THR A 80 -8.20 -7.69 -14.29
CA THR A 80 -7.53 -6.48 -14.76
C THR A 80 -6.40 -6.11 -13.83
N MET A 81 -5.19 -5.93 -14.38
CA MET A 81 -4.03 -5.45 -13.64
C MET A 81 -4.02 -3.93 -13.66
N ARG A 82 -3.92 -3.32 -12.49
CA ARG A 82 -3.70 -1.88 -12.34
C ARG A 82 -2.61 -1.69 -11.29
N SER A 83 -1.49 -1.12 -11.69
CA SER A 83 -0.40 -0.80 -10.78
C SER A 83 -0.70 0.50 -10.03
N PRO A 84 -0.22 0.64 -8.79
CA PRO A 84 -0.32 1.88 -8.05
C PRO A 84 0.53 2.96 -8.73
N SER A 85 0.07 4.22 -8.66
CA SER A 85 0.87 5.37 -9.13
C SER A 85 2.05 5.66 -8.20
N LEU A 86 1.95 5.26 -6.93
CA LEU A 86 3.00 5.37 -5.93
C LEU A 86 2.91 4.20 -4.96
N SER A 87 4.05 3.58 -4.65
CA SER A 87 4.19 2.55 -3.60
C SER A 87 5.15 3.03 -2.52
N SER A 88 4.96 2.55 -1.29
CA SER A 88 5.94 2.71 -0.21
C SER A 88 6.10 1.41 0.58
N ILE A 89 7.26 1.23 1.21
CA ILE A 89 7.55 0.10 2.09
C ILE A 89 8.09 0.65 3.40
N LEU A 90 7.45 0.27 4.51
CA LEU A 90 7.91 0.61 5.85
C LEU A 90 8.45 -0.65 6.54
N PHE A 91 9.73 -0.61 6.92
CA PHE A 91 10.35 -1.68 7.72
C PHE A 91 10.08 -1.45 9.20
N LEU A 92 9.48 -2.43 9.88
CA LEU A 92 9.17 -2.38 11.32
C LEU A 92 10.30 -2.94 12.20
N SER A 93 11.36 -3.48 11.60
CA SER A 93 12.54 -4.00 12.29
C SER A 93 13.79 -3.77 11.45
N ASN A 94 14.95 -4.00 12.04
CA ASN A 94 16.26 -3.94 11.38
C ASN A 94 16.77 -5.31 10.89
N ALA A 95 15.91 -6.34 10.86
CA ALA A 95 16.25 -7.68 10.41
C ALA A 95 15.60 -8.00 9.04
N GLY A 96 16.33 -8.70 8.17
CA GLY A 96 15.87 -9.10 6.83
C GLY A 96 16.77 -8.59 5.70
N GLY A 97 16.31 -8.78 4.46
CA GLY A 97 16.97 -8.27 3.26
C GLY A 97 16.41 -6.93 2.78
N PRO A 98 17.16 -6.16 1.97
CA PRO A 98 16.68 -4.90 1.41
C PRO A 98 15.56 -5.12 0.38
N THR A 99 14.79 -4.08 0.09
CA THR A 99 13.97 -4.04 -1.13
C THR A 99 14.85 -3.60 -2.29
N LEU A 100 14.85 -4.37 -3.38
CA LEU A 100 15.40 -3.97 -4.67
C LEU A 100 14.27 -3.47 -5.58
N VAL A 101 14.42 -2.25 -6.10
CA VAL A 101 13.54 -1.67 -7.12
C VAL A 101 14.34 -1.59 -8.42
N LEU A 102 13.73 -2.03 -9.52
CA LEU A 102 14.32 -2.03 -10.87
C LEU A 102 13.44 -1.14 -11.76
N GLU A 103 14.07 -0.42 -12.70
CA GLU A 103 13.38 0.37 -13.73
C GLU A 103 13.13 -0.43 -15.01
#